data_AF-A0A2D6PZJ0-F1
#
_entry.id   AF-A0A2D6PZJ0-F1
#
_cell.length_a   1.000
_cell.length_b   1.000
_cell.length_c   1.000
_cell.angle_alpha   90.00
_cell.angle_beta   90.00
_cell.angle_gamma   90.00
#
_symmetry.space_group_name_H-M   'P 1'
#
loop_
_entity.id
_entity.type
_entity.pdbx_description
1 polymer ?
#
loop_
_entity_poly.entity_id
_entity_poly.type
_entity_poly.pdbx_seq_one_letter_code
_entity_poly.pdbx_strand_id
1 'polypeptide(L)'
;MSTSRPKRIEEAEVVLPCRDLGPALAFFTDRLGFRVEAVFPADSPRTVILSAGGLRVRLDRDATGDPGRLRLGCADPTLADGPTRLEAPNGTRIDLVATDPPLVLPPLATSFVVTRFDDGAFHPGRAGMRYRDLIPDRQGGRIIASHIHIPDGGPVPDYVHYHRVRFQLIYCYRGWVKVVYEDQGSPFTMQAGDCVLQPPRIRHRVLESSPDLEVVEIGSPAEHETFADPGCALPTLSADPSRDFDGQRFLLHVAADAEWDDEPGRGFQARDLGMAAATGRLVDARVLRGEESARVDLEPADAELRFGFVLQGGLMLAVGRAGDAVETTALSRGDACVIPKGFAGAATVSGPATELLLITVD
;
A
#
# COMPACT_ATOMS: atom_id res chain seq x y z
N MET A 1 11.54 48.90 4.75
CA MET A 1 12.08 47.55 4.54
C MET A 1 11.16 46.83 3.58
N SER A 2 11.58 46.65 2.33
CA SER A 2 10.78 45.99 1.29
C SER A 2 10.82 44.49 1.53
N THR A 3 9.72 43.90 1.98
CA THR A 3 9.55 42.44 2.02
C THR A 3 9.40 41.96 0.59
N SER A 4 10.51 41.58 -0.04
CA SER A 4 10.52 40.86 -1.31
C SER A 4 9.56 39.68 -1.20
N ARG A 5 8.41 39.73 -1.88
CA ARG A 5 7.56 38.55 -2.05
C ARG A 5 8.46 37.43 -2.59
N PRO A 6 8.45 36.23 -2.00
CA PRO A 6 9.18 35.10 -2.56
C PRO A 6 8.73 34.92 -4.01
N LYS A 7 9.68 34.74 -4.93
CA LYS A 7 9.41 34.45 -6.35
C LYS A 7 8.72 33.09 -6.43
N ARG A 8 7.41 33.04 -6.25
CA ARG A 8 6.59 31.83 -6.41
C ARG A 8 5.96 31.86 -7.79
N ILE A 9 5.84 30.69 -8.41
CA ILE A 9 5.00 30.52 -9.58
C ILE A 9 3.56 30.75 -9.11
N GLU A 10 2.90 31.77 -9.62
CA GLU A 10 1.52 32.11 -9.27
C GLU A 10 0.52 31.37 -10.16
N GLU A 11 0.91 31.06 -11.40
CA GLU A 11 0.07 30.38 -12.38
C GLU A 11 0.92 29.56 -13.35
N ALA A 12 0.37 28.42 -13.80
CA ALA A 12 0.95 27.57 -14.83
C ALA A 12 -0.16 27.08 -15.76
N GLU A 13 0.16 26.94 -17.06
CA GLU A 13 -0.77 26.45 -18.07
C GLU A 13 -0.06 25.52 -19.07
N VAL A 14 -0.82 24.56 -19.61
CA VAL A 14 -0.36 23.70 -20.71
C VAL A 14 -0.73 24.36 -22.03
N VAL A 15 0.26 24.65 -22.87
CA VAL A 15 0.05 25.20 -24.21
C VAL A 15 -0.24 24.08 -25.19
N LEU A 16 -1.38 24.14 -25.87
CA LEU A 16 -1.79 23.20 -26.91
C LEU A 16 -1.95 23.93 -28.25
N PRO A 17 -1.28 23.49 -29.33
CA PRO A 17 -1.46 24.09 -30.65
C PRO A 17 -2.90 23.93 -31.12
N CYS A 18 -3.50 25.01 -31.61
CA CYS A 18 -4.90 25.03 -32.02
C CYS A 18 -5.14 26.05 -33.14
N ARG A 19 -5.06 25.60 -34.40
CA ARG A 19 -5.23 26.48 -35.58
C ARG A 19 -6.65 27.03 -35.71
N ASP A 20 -7.65 26.21 -35.40
CA ASP A 20 -9.07 26.55 -35.42
C ASP A 20 -9.65 26.49 -34.00
N LEU A 21 -9.80 27.67 -33.39
CA LEU A 21 -10.23 27.81 -32.00
C LEU A 21 -11.70 27.50 -31.79
N GLY A 22 -12.57 27.71 -32.78
CA GLY A 22 -14.03 27.62 -32.59
C GLY A 22 -14.48 26.21 -32.21
N PRO A 23 -14.21 25.19 -33.05
CA PRO A 23 -14.56 23.81 -32.75
C PRO A 23 -13.86 23.28 -31.49
N ALA A 24 -12.58 23.66 -31.28
CA ALA A 24 -11.84 23.25 -30.09
C ALA A 24 -12.46 23.84 -28.81
N LEU A 25 -12.82 25.12 -28.85
CA LEU A 25 -13.47 25.80 -27.72
C LEU A 25 -14.80 25.13 -27.34
N ALA A 26 -15.67 24.87 -28.32
CA ALA A 26 -16.94 24.17 -28.08
C ALA A 26 -16.70 22.76 -27.52
N PHE A 27 -15.69 22.04 -28.03
CA PHE A 27 -15.34 20.73 -27.49
C PHE A 27 -14.91 20.81 -26.02
N PHE A 28 -14.00 21.71 -25.65
CA PHE A 28 -13.55 21.80 -24.26
C PHE A 28 -14.63 22.33 -23.31
N THR A 29 -15.46 23.27 -23.75
CA THR A 29 -16.50 23.89 -22.91
C THR A 29 -17.75 23.02 -22.85
N ASP A 30 -18.41 22.78 -23.97
CA ASP A 30 -19.72 22.11 -24.01
C ASP A 30 -19.61 20.62 -23.70
N ARG A 31 -18.55 19.95 -24.18
CA ARG A 31 -18.39 18.50 -24.00
C ARG A 31 -17.60 18.13 -22.75
N LEU A 32 -16.54 18.86 -22.43
CA LEU A 32 -15.68 18.55 -21.27
C LEU A 32 -15.95 19.44 -20.04
N GLY A 33 -16.82 20.45 -20.15
CA GLY A 33 -17.19 21.31 -19.02
C GLY A 33 -16.11 22.29 -18.59
N PHE A 34 -15.09 22.57 -19.41
CA PHE A 34 -14.08 23.57 -19.09
C PHE A 34 -14.69 24.97 -19.08
N ARG A 35 -14.21 25.83 -18.18
CA ARG A 35 -14.58 27.24 -18.13
C ARG A 35 -13.56 28.07 -18.91
N VAL A 36 -14.05 29.07 -19.65
CA VAL A 36 -13.18 30.09 -20.27
C VAL A 36 -12.67 31.04 -19.20
N GLU A 37 -11.35 31.18 -19.12
CA GLU A 37 -10.65 32.10 -18.21
C GLU A 37 -10.27 33.40 -18.92
N ALA A 38 -9.77 33.30 -20.15
CA ALA A 38 -9.38 34.46 -20.94
C ALA A 38 -9.43 34.16 -22.43
N VAL A 39 -9.66 35.21 -23.23
CA VAL A 39 -9.57 35.18 -24.70
C VAL A 39 -8.76 36.38 -25.15
N PHE A 40 -7.80 36.17 -26.05
CA PHE A 40 -6.97 37.26 -26.55
C PHE A 40 -6.54 37.09 -28.01
N PRO A 41 -6.52 38.18 -28.81
CA PRO A 41 -7.19 39.45 -28.56
C PRO A 41 -8.72 39.29 -28.69
N ALA A 42 -9.49 40.22 -28.13
CA ALA A 42 -10.96 40.08 -28.04
C ALA A 42 -11.67 40.21 -29.40
N ASP A 43 -11.09 40.96 -30.34
CA ASP A 43 -11.64 41.27 -31.67
C ASP A 43 -11.20 40.29 -32.76
N SER A 44 -10.09 39.57 -32.56
CA SER A 44 -9.61 38.50 -33.45
C SER A 44 -8.87 37.42 -32.64
N PRO A 45 -9.59 36.58 -31.90
CA PRO A 45 -8.99 35.61 -30.99
C PRO A 45 -7.93 34.72 -31.64
N ARG A 46 -6.76 34.67 -31.01
CA ARG A 46 -5.68 33.72 -31.34
C ARG A 46 -5.29 32.82 -30.17
N THR A 47 -5.74 33.19 -28.99
CA THR A 47 -5.51 32.44 -27.76
C THR A 47 -6.82 32.34 -26.97
N VAL A 48 -7.09 31.15 -26.44
CA VAL A 48 -8.11 30.94 -25.40
C VAL A 48 -7.49 30.16 -24.24
N ILE A 49 -7.69 30.66 -23.02
CA ILE A 49 -7.27 30.00 -21.79
C ILE A 49 -8.52 29.39 -21.13
N LEU A 50 -8.44 28.11 -20.79
CA LEU A 50 -9.51 27.28 -20.25
C LEU A 50 -9.07 26.65 -18.93
N SER A 51 -10.01 26.41 -18.01
CA SER A 51 -9.71 25.67 -16.77
C SER A 51 -10.78 24.64 -16.39
N ALA A 52 -10.33 23.52 -15.81
CA ALA A 52 -11.17 22.50 -15.20
C ALA A 52 -10.34 21.65 -14.21
N GLY A 53 -10.91 21.31 -13.05
CA GLY A 53 -10.29 20.33 -12.13
C GLY A 53 -8.85 20.65 -11.69
N GLY A 54 -8.49 21.94 -11.59
CA GLY A 54 -7.13 22.39 -11.26
C GLY A 54 -6.16 22.45 -12.44
N LEU A 55 -6.54 21.98 -13.63
CA LEU A 55 -5.77 22.12 -14.86
C LEU A 55 -6.12 23.45 -15.56
N ARG A 56 -5.09 24.14 -16.09
CA ARG A 56 -5.23 25.26 -17.02
C ARG A 56 -4.63 24.90 -18.37
N VAL A 57 -5.38 25.18 -19.44
CA VAL A 57 -5.00 24.89 -20.82
C VAL A 57 -5.07 26.16 -21.65
N ARG A 58 -4.01 26.44 -22.40
CA ARG A 58 -3.93 27.53 -23.37
C ARG A 58 -4.01 26.94 -24.77
N LEU A 59 -5.13 27.16 -25.46
CA LEU A 59 -5.26 26.91 -26.88
C LEU A 59 -4.66 28.10 -27.63
N ASP A 60 -3.64 27.87 -28.44
CA ASP A 60 -2.90 28.94 -29.12
C ASP A 60 -2.72 28.61 -30.62
N ARG A 61 -3.11 29.54 -31.50
CA ARG A 61 -3.02 29.39 -32.96
C ARG A 61 -1.59 29.42 -33.48
N ASP A 62 -0.71 30.13 -32.79
CA ASP A 62 0.68 30.34 -33.19
C ASP A 62 1.63 29.33 -32.52
N ALA A 63 1.14 28.58 -31.53
CA ALA A 63 1.90 27.50 -30.92
C ALA A 63 2.19 26.38 -31.92
N THR A 64 3.39 25.82 -31.80
CA THR A 64 3.87 24.69 -32.61
C THR A 64 4.16 23.49 -31.71
N GLY A 65 4.21 22.29 -32.30
CA GLY A 65 4.49 21.04 -31.58
C GLY A 65 3.33 20.04 -31.65
N ASP A 66 3.41 19.00 -30.83
CA ASP A 66 2.39 17.96 -30.75
C ASP A 66 1.14 18.48 -30.03
N PRO A 67 -0.07 18.02 -30.43
CA PRO A 67 -1.32 18.47 -29.82
C PRO A 67 -1.54 17.97 -28.39
N GLY A 68 -0.61 17.18 -27.85
CA GLY A 68 -0.60 16.73 -26.47
C GLY A 68 -1.61 15.63 -26.13
N ARG A 69 -1.57 15.20 -24.87
CA ARG A 69 -2.51 14.25 -24.27
C ARG A 69 -2.88 14.72 -22.87
N LEU A 70 -4.18 14.78 -22.59
CA LEU A 70 -4.72 15.09 -21.26
C LEU A 70 -5.39 13.85 -20.70
N ARG A 71 -5.06 13.49 -19.45
CA ARG A 71 -5.75 12.45 -18.70
C ARG A 71 -6.61 13.12 -17.63
N LEU A 72 -7.93 13.06 -17.78
CA LEU A 72 -8.89 13.80 -16.97
C LEU A 72 -9.68 12.86 -16.06
N GLY A 73 -9.61 13.12 -14.76
CA GLY A 73 -10.39 12.38 -13.77
C GLY A 73 -11.86 12.81 -13.78
N CYS A 74 -12.76 11.84 -13.91
CA CYS A 74 -14.21 12.02 -13.90
C CYS A 74 -14.85 11.09 -12.86
N ALA A 75 -15.96 11.49 -12.25
CA ALA A 75 -16.75 10.56 -11.43
C ALA A 75 -17.33 9.42 -12.29
N ASP A 76 -17.81 9.78 -13.48
CA ASP A 76 -18.19 8.85 -14.53
C ASP A 76 -17.35 9.15 -15.79
N PRO A 77 -16.43 8.26 -16.17
CA PRO A 77 -15.59 8.46 -17.35
C PRO A 77 -16.34 8.26 -18.67
N THR A 78 -17.58 7.75 -18.66
CA THR A 78 -18.32 7.42 -19.89
C THR A 78 -19.12 8.57 -20.47
N LEU A 79 -19.15 9.77 -19.86
CA LEU A 79 -19.84 10.99 -20.34
C LEU A 79 -21.00 10.68 -21.31
N ALA A 80 -22.18 10.32 -20.78
CA ALA A 80 -23.38 9.97 -21.54
C ALA A 80 -23.19 8.82 -22.56
N ASP A 81 -22.71 7.66 -22.09
CA ASP A 81 -22.46 6.44 -22.90
C ASP A 81 -21.48 6.62 -24.08
N GLY A 82 -20.65 7.67 -24.01
CA GLY A 82 -19.63 8.00 -24.98
C GLY A 82 -18.29 7.27 -24.76
N PRO A 83 -17.35 7.43 -25.71
CA PRO A 83 -16.03 6.83 -25.59
C PRO A 83 -15.20 7.52 -24.50
N THR A 84 -14.42 6.74 -23.76
CA THR A 84 -13.48 7.23 -22.72
C THR A 84 -12.18 7.79 -23.31
N ARG A 85 -11.94 7.55 -24.60
CA ARG A 85 -10.83 8.15 -25.36
C ARG A 85 -11.40 9.04 -26.44
N LEU A 86 -11.12 10.33 -26.34
CA LEU A 86 -11.60 11.35 -27.27
C LEU A 86 -10.42 12.00 -27.98
N GLU A 87 -10.71 12.59 -29.14
CA GLU A 87 -9.80 13.48 -29.83
C GLU A 87 -10.50 14.83 -30.02
N ALA A 88 -9.87 15.89 -29.50
CA ALA A 88 -10.35 17.25 -29.70
C ALA A 88 -10.08 17.70 -31.15
N PRO A 89 -10.82 18.67 -31.69
CA PRO A 89 -10.63 19.16 -33.07
C PRO A 89 -9.22 19.69 -33.39
N ASN A 90 -8.44 20.08 -32.37
CA ASN A 90 -7.05 20.48 -32.53
C ASN A 90 -6.05 19.29 -32.46
N GLY A 91 -6.55 18.05 -32.40
CA GLY A 91 -5.77 16.81 -32.30
C GLY A 91 -5.40 16.40 -30.87
N THR A 92 -5.81 17.15 -29.84
CA THR A 92 -5.46 16.81 -28.46
C THR A 92 -6.18 15.52 -28.05
N ARG A 93 -5.41 14.53 -27.60
CA ARG A 93 -5.98 13.27 -27.11
C ARG A 93 -6.45 13.42 -25.67
N ILE A 94 -7.67 13.00 -25.38
CA ILE A 94 -8.25 13.06 -24.04
C ILE A 94 -8.54 11.63 -23.57
N ASP A 95 -7.91 11.23 -22.48
CA ASP A 95 -8.23 9.99 -21.78
C ASP A 95 -9.08 10.34 -20.53
N LEU A 96 -10.36 10.02 -20.57
CA LEU A 96 -11.29 10.14 -19.44
C LEU A 96 -11.13 8.90 -18.56
N VAL A 97 -10.91 9.12 -17.27
CA VAL A 97 -10.64 8.06 -16.31
C VAL A 97 -11.43 8.28 -15.04
N ALA A 98 -11.89 7.21 -14.39
CA ALA A 98 -12.56 7.34 -13.11
C ALA A 98 -11.60 7.97 -12.07
N THR A 99 -12.09 8.89 -11.24
CA THR A 99 -11.33 9.43 -10.11
C THR A 99 -11.17 8.42 -8.97
N ASP A 100 -12.11 7.49 -8.86
CA ASP A 100 -12.11 6.42 -7.84
C ASP A 100 -12.48 5.07 -8.48
N PRO A 101 -11.64 4.49 -9.37
CA PRO A 101 -11.94 3.22 -10.04
C PRO A 101 -11.91 2.06 -9.05
N PRO A 102 -12.80 1.05 -9.10
CA PRO A 102 -12.79 -0.07 -8.15
C PRO A 102 -11.39 -0.71 -7.98
N LEU A 103 -11.07 -1.17 -6.77
CA LEU A 103 -9.82 -1.90 -6.53
C LEU A 103 -9.80 -3.18 -7.37
N VAL A 104 -8.78 -3.33 -8.21
CA VAL A 104 -8.57 -4.53 -9.04
C VAL A 104 -7.47 -5.36 -8.42
N LEU A 105 -7.79 -6.60 -8.05
CA LEU A 105 -6.81 -7.56 -7.55
C LEU A 105 -6.30 -8.43 -8.70
N PRO A 106 -4.97 -8.54 -8.91
CA PRO A 106 -4.42 -9.50 -9.84
C PRO A 106 -4.86 -10.94 -9.52
N PRO A 107 -4.99 -11.83 -10.52
CA PRO A 107 -5.22 -13.24 -10.26
C PRO A 107 -4.13 -13.82 -9.35
N LEU A 108 -4.52 -14.65 -8.38
CA LEU A 108 -3.56 -15.32 -7.51
C LEU A 108 -2.79 -16.38 -8.31
N ALA A 109 -1.48 -16.22 -8.40
CA ALA A 109 -0.57 -17.24 -8.93
C ALA A 109 0.11 -17.96 -7.76
N THR A 110 -0.50 -19.06 -7.30
CA THR A 110 -0.05 -19.78 -6.11
C THR A 110 1.29 -20.49 -6.31
N SER A 111 2.25 -20.24 -5.42
CA SER A 111 3.53 -20.94 -5.39
C SER A 111 3.98 -21.20 -3.93
N PHE A 112 4.72 -22.30 -3.71
CA PHE A 112 5.47 -22.48 -2.47
C PHE A 112 6.77 -21.68 -2.59
N VAL A 113 7.01 -20.79 -1.63
CA VAL A 113 8.18 -19.89 -1.66
C VAL A 113 8.94 -20.02 -0.34
N VAL A 114 10.26 -20.11 -0.42
CA VAL A 114 11.16 -19.92 0.72
C VAL A 114 12.14 -18.81 0.36
N THR A 115 12.22 -17.79 1.19
CA THR A 115 13.16 -16.68 1.02
C THR A 115 14.11 -16.65 2.20
N ARG A 116 15.40 -16.90 1.93
CA ARG A 116 16.43 -16.86 2.96
C ARG A 116 16.80 -15.43 3.32
N PHE A 117 17.20 -15.23 4.57
CA PHE A 117 17.78 -13.95 4.98
C PHE A 117 19.07 -13.66 4.18
N ASP A 118 19.96 -14.65 4.06
CA ASP A 118 21.28 -14.48 3.44
C ASP A 118 21.22 -14.39 1.90
N ASP A 119 20.18 -14.91 1.26
CA ASP A 119 20.02 -14.86 -0.20
C ASP A 119 19.40 -13.54 -0.68
N GLY A 120 18.74 -12.80 0.23
CA GLY A 120 18.01 -11.57 -0.09
C GLY A 120 18.84 -10.31 0.14
N ALA A 121 19.28 -9.66 -0.93
CA ALA A 121 19.91 -8.35 -0.81
C ALA A 121 18.87 -7.27 -0.51
N PHE A 122 19.10 -6.50 0.56
CA PHE A 122 18.39 -5.26 0.77
C PHE A 122 18.67 -4.28 -0.39
N HIS A 123 17.62 -3.71 -0.97
CA HIS A 123 17.72 -2.69 -2.00
C HIS A 123 17.18 -1.34 -1.47
N PRO A 124 17.70 -0.20 -1.95
CA PRO A 124 17.19 1.10 -1.55
C PRO A 124 15.74 1.27 -1.97
N GLY A 125 14.93 1.89 -1.11
CA GLY A 125 13.58 2.33 -1.43
C GLY A 125 13.36 3.81 -1.06
N ARG A 126 12.20 4.14 -0.50
CA ARG A 126 11.81 5.53 -0.19
C ARG A 126 12.33 6.00 1.17
N ALA A 127 12.52 7.31 1.32
CA ALA A 127 12.81 7.95 2.61
C ALA A 127 13.95 7.34 3.45
N GLY A 128 15.01 6.82 2.79
CA GLY A 128 16.15 6.19 3.48
C GLY A 128 15.92 4.74 3.92
N MET A 129 14.73 4.18 3.65
CA MET A 129 14.39 2.79 3.92
C MET A 129 15.06 1.84 2.92
N ARG A 130 15.43 0.66 3.39
CA ARG A 130 15.91 -0.46 2.59
C ARG A 130 14.88 -1.58 2.64
N TYR A 131 14.67 -2.27 1.53
CA TYR A 131 13.65 -3.30 1.38
C TYR A 131 14.29 -4.61 0.98
N ARG A 132 13.77 -5.71 1.51
CA ARG A 132 14.03 -7.07 1.05
C ARG A 132 12.69 -7.74 0.80
N ASP A 133 12.43 -8.14 -0.44
CA ASP A 133 11.21 -8.88 -0.79
C ASP A 133 11.21 -10.24 -0.07
N LEU A 134 10.10 -10.58 0.59
CA LEU A 134 9.88 -11.87 1.25
C LEU A 134 9.05 -12.84 0.40
N ILE A 135 8.41 -12.30 -0.64
CA ILE A 135 7.66 -13.03 -1.67
C ILE A 135 8.07 -12.43 -3.04
N PRO A 136 9.23 -12.83 -3.61
CA PRO A 136 9.76 -12.19 -4.81
C PRO A 136 8.81 -12.22 -6.02
N ASP A 137 8.04 -13.30 -6.19
CA ASP A 137 7.06 -13.44 -7.27
C ASP A 137 5.72 -12.72 -7.01
N ARG A 138 5.55 -12.16 -5.80
CA ARG A 138 4.35 -11.45 -5.33
C ARG A 138 3.05 -12.24 -5.51
N GLN A 139 3.13 -13.56 -5.63
CA GLN A 139 2.03 -14.45 -6.00
C GLN A 139 1.23 -13.95 -7.22
N GLY A 140 1.94 -13.47 -8.26
CA GLY A 140 1.33 -12.91 -9.46
C GLY A 140 0.85 -11.46 -9.29
N GLY A 141 1.45 -10.72 -8.36
CA GLY A 141 1.05 -9.34 -8.01
C GLY A 141 -0.10 -9.26 -6.99
N ARG A 142 -0.60 -10.41 -6.51
CA ARG A 142 -1.72 -10.48 -5.56
C ARG A 142 -1.32 -10.02 -4.16
N ILE A 143 -0.12 -10.36 -3.70
CA ILE A 143 0.37 -10.09 -2.33
C ILE A 143 1.80 -9.57 -2.38
N ILE A 144 2.11 -8.55 -1.58
CA ILE A 144 3.48 -8.16 -1.25
C ILE A 144 3.77 -8.54 0.20
N ALA A 145 4.98 -9.04 0.46
CA ALA A 145 5.53 -9.02 1.80
C ALA A 145 6.98 -8.54 1.73
N SER A 146 7.34 -7.63 2.64
CA SER A 146 8.63 -6.94 2.63
C SER A 146 9.22 -6.88 4.03
N HIS A 147 10.52 -7.12 4.11
CA HIS A 147 11.32 -6.80 5.29
C HIS A 147 11.96 -5.44 5.06
N ILE A 148 11.58 -4.45 5.85
CA ILE A 148 12.00 -3.05 5.69
C ILE A 148 12.95 -2.70 6.83
N HIS A 149 14.12 -2.15 6.49
CA HIS A 149 15.16 -1.73 7.44
C HIS A 149 15.44 -0.24 7.30
N ILE A 150 15.48 0.48 8.43
CA ILE A 150 15.89 1.88 8.52
C ILE A 150 17.16 1.96 9.37
N PRO A 151 18.36 2.09 8.76
CA PRO A 151 19.62 2.05 9.49
C PRO A 151 19.80 3.24 10.44
N ASP A 152 19.58 4.46 9.95
CA ASP A 152 20.02 5.68 10.65
C ASP A 152 19.04 6.14 11.73
N GLY A 153 17.73 5.91 11.52
CA GLY A 153 16.67 6.41 12.40
C GLY A 153 16.47 7.92 12.38
N GLY A 154 15.77 8.44 13.38
CA GLY A 154 15.44 9.85 13.53
C GLY A 154 14.15 10.26 12.80
N PRO A 155 13.94 11.57 12.54
CA PRO A 155 12.76 12.07 11.87
C PRO A 155 12.60 11.48 10.47
N VAL A 156 11.43 10.90 10.18
CA VAL A 156 11.15 10.33 8.86
C VAL A 156 10.56 11.42 7.97
N PRO A 157 11.10 11.67 6.76
CA PRO A 157 10.61 12.69 5.83
C PRO A 157 9.34 12.24 5.10
N ASP A 158 8.37 11.76 5.87
CA ASP A 158 7.07 11.31 5.39
C ASP A 158 6.03 12.43 5.42
N TYR A 159 4.96 12.28 4.66
CA TYR A 159 3.82 13.20 4.58
C TYR A 159 2.52 12.44 4.82
N VAL A 160 1.43 13.15 5.10
CA VAL A 160 0.12 12.50 5.29
C VAL A 160 -0.29 11.84 3.98
N HIS A 161 -0.51 10.54 4.02
CA HIS A 161 -0.91 9.77 2.85
C HIS A 161 -1.81 8.59 3.23
N TYR A 162 -2.38 7.95 2.22
CA TYR A 162 -3.13 6.71 2.36
C TYR A 162 -2.90 5.79 1.16
N HIS A 163 -3.22 4.51 1.33
CA HIS A 163 -3.10 3.49 0.29
C HIS A 163 -4.47 2.99 -0.15
N ARG A 164 -4.60 2.71 -1.46
CA ARG A 164 -5.75 1.97 -2.01
C ARG A 164 -5.39 0.49 -2.08
N VAL A 165 -5.68 -0.21 -0.99
CA VAL A 165 -5.34 -1.60 -0.75
C VAL A 165 -6.56 -2.39 -0.31
N ARG A 166 -6.50 -3.71 -0.45
CA ARG A 166 -7.43 -4.66 0.18
C ARG A 166 -7.14 -4.75 1.67
N PHE A 167 -5.88 -4.76 2.07
CA PHE A 167 -5.42 -4.65 3.47
C PHE A 167 -3.92 -4.35 3.47
N GLN A 168 -3.41 -3.85 4.60
CA GLN A 168 -1.98 -3.71 4.87
C GLN A 168 -1.73 -3.89 6.37
N LEU A 169 -0.75 -4.70 6.70
CA LEU A 169 -0.30 -4.96 8.08
C LEU A 169 1.18 -4.65 8.18
N ILE A 170 1.57 -4.02 9.29
CA ILE A 170 2.96 -3.76 9.65
C ILE A 170 3.24 -4.34 11.02
N TYR A 171 4.20 -5.26 11.10
CA TYR A 171 4.73 -5.83 12.33
C TYR A 171 6.08 -5.20 12.64
N CYS A 172 6.22 -4.58 13.82
CA CYS A 172 7.49 -4.00 14.26
C CYS A 172 8.40 -5.13 14.75
N TYR A 173 9.38 -5.51 13.93
CA TYR A 173 10.25 -6.65 14.23
C TYR A 173 11.38 -6.26 15.18
N ARG A 174 12.04 -5.11 14.95
CA ARG A 174 13.14 -4.61 15.80
C ARG A 174 13.11 -3.11 15.90
N GLY A 175 13.56 -2.57 17.02
CA GLY A 175 13.58 -1.12 17.26
C GLY A 175 12.19 -0.58 17.59
N TRP A 176 11.94 0.67 17.23
CA TRP A 176 10.65 1.33 17.43
C TRP A 176 10.33 2.32 16.30
N VAL A 177 9.04 2.58 16.10
CA VAL A 177 8.55 3.59 15.14
C VAL A 177 7.41 4.41 15.75
N LYS A 178 7.49 5.73 15.59
CA LYS A 178 6.45 6.67 16.01
C LYS A 178 5.58 7.06 14.82
N VAL A 179 4.27 6.88 14.98
CA VAL A 179 3.27 6.99 13.91
C VAL A 179 2.05 7.75 14.38
N VAL A 180 1.28 8.26 13.44
CA VAL A 180 -0.04 8.86 13.68
C VAL A 180 -1.01 8.42 12.60
N TYR A 181 -2.23 8.09 13.02
CA TYR A 181 -3.31 7.58 12.16
C TYR A 181 -4.57 8.44 12.31
N GLU A 182 -5.31 8.57 11.22
CA GLU A 182 -6.62 9.20 11.15
C GLU A 182 -7.55 8.62 12.22
N ASP A 183 -8.16 9.50 13.01
CA ASP A 183 -9.18 9.18 14.02
C ASP A 183 -8.71 8.31 15.19
N GLN A 184 -7.40 8.07 15.34
CA GLN A 184 -6.82 7.25 16.42
C GLN A 184 -6.23 8.08 17.57
N GLY A 185 -6.46 9.39 17.58
CA GLY A 185 -5.97 10.29 18.62
C GLY A 185 -4.50 10.71 18.41
N SER A 186 -3.78 10.89 19.52
CA SER A 186 -2.40 11.40 19.49
C SER A 186 -1.42 10.38 18.87
N PRO A 187 -0.28 10.84 18.30
CA PRO A 187 0.76 9.93 17.84
C PRO A 187 1.22 8.95 18.93
N PHE A 188 1.47 7.70 18.56
CA PHE A 188 1.95 6.65 19.46
C PHE A 188 3.22 6.00 18.88
N THR A 189 3.92 5.23 19.72
CA THR A 189 5.14 4.51 19.33
C THR A 189 4.90 3.01 19.39
N MET A 190 5.10 2.34 18.26
CA MET A 190 5.17 0.88 18.20
C MET A 190 6.57 0.42 18.61
N GLN A 191 6.63 -0.57 19.48
CA GLN A 191 7.84 -1.27 19.91
C GLN A 191 7.98 -2.60 19.18
N ALA A 192 9.16 -3.22 19.27
CA ALA A 192 9.36 -4.58 18.79
C ALA A 192 8.30 -5.54 19.36
N GLY A 193 7.62 -6.26 18.48
CA GLY A 193 6.49 -7.14 18.79
C GLY A 193 5.11 -6.55 18.49
N ASP A 194 4.99 -5.21 18.46
CA ASP A 194 3.72 -4.55 18.17
C ASP A 194 3.34 -4.68 16.70
N CYS A 195 2.05 -4.61 16.42
CA CYS A 195 1.53 -4.76 15.07
C CYS A 195 0.37 -3.81 14.81
N VAL A 196 0.32 -3.21 13.63
CA VAL A 196 -0.82 -2.41 13.19
C VAL A 196 -1.46 -3.00 11.94
N LEU A 197 -2.78 -2.95 11.91
CA LEU A 197 -3.56 -3.02 10.68
C LEU A 197 -3.80 -1.60 10.18
N GLN A 198 -3.35 -1.33 8.96
CA GLN A 198 -3.68 -0.11 8.23
C GLN A 198 -4.82 -0.45 7.27
N PRO A 199 -6.08 -0.21 7.66
CA PRO A 199 -7.20 -0.52 6.78
C PRO A 199 -7.19 0.38 5.54
N PRO A 200 -7.94 0.01 4.48
CA PRO A 200 -7.97 0.76 3.24
C PRO A 200 -8.24 2.25 3.45
N ARG A 201 -7.47 3.12 2.77
CA ARG A 201 -7.67 4.58 2.74
C ARG A 201 -7.54 5.32 4.07
N ILE A 202 -7.02 4.69 5.13
CA ILE A 202 -6.70 5.41 6.37
C ILE A 202 -5.53 6.37 6.16
N ARG A 203 -5.72 7.66 6.49
CA ARG A 203 -4.59 8.60 6.47
C ARG A 203 -3.63 8.30 7.60
N HIS A 204 -2.35 8.32 7.30
CA HIS A 204 -1.31 8.11 8.29
C HIS A 204 -0.02 8.80 7.91
N ARG A 205 0.90 8.83 8.88
CA ARG A 205 2.24 9.38 8.70
C ARG A 205 3.20 8.75 9.70
N VAL A 206 4.39 8.38 9.23
CA VAL A 206 5.52 8.03 10.07
C VAL A 206 6.24 9.31 10.49
N LEU A 207 6.46 9.49 11.79
CA LEU A 207 7.05 10.70 12.35
C LEU A 207 8.56 10.52 12.60
N GLU A 208 8.91 9.41 13.24
CA GLU A 208 10.26 9.16 13.74
C GLU A 208 10.49 7.66 13.91
N SER A 209 11.74 7.20 13.82
CA SER A 209 12.10 5.82 14.14
C SER A 209 13.40 5.73 14.95
N SER A 210 13.61 4.58 15.59
CA SER A 210 14.93 4.22 16.09
C SER A 210 15.93 4.01 14.94
N PRO A 211 17.24 4.14 15.23
CA PRO A 211 18.26 3.48 14.41
C PRO A 211 18.00 1.97 14.36
N ASP A 212 18.40 1.35 13.25
CA ASP A 212 18.21 -0.08 12.97
C ASP A 212 16.77 -0.60 13.20
N LEU A 213 15.75 0.22 12.91
CA LEU A 213 14.37 -0.23 12.88
C LEU A 213 14.23 -1.30 11.78
N GLU A 214 13.60 -2.43 12.12
CA GLU A 214 13.19 -3.45 11.16
C GLU A 214 11.69 -3.70 11.30
N VAL A 215 10.95 -3.69 10.19
CA VAL A 215 9.52 -4.03 10.16
C VAL A 215 9.22 -5.07 9.08
N VAL A 216 8.23 -5.92 9.32
CA VAL A 216 7.66 -6.82 8.32
C VAL A 216 6.33 -6.24 7.87
N GLU A 217 6.24 -5.91 6.59
CA GLU A 217 5.01 -5.46 5.94
C GLU A 217 4.41 -6.60 5.12
N ILE A 218 3.08 -6.75 5.17
CA ILE A 218 2.32 -7.56 4.22
C ILE A 218 1.10 -6.77 3.74
N GLY A 219 0.79 -6.85 2.46
CA GLY A 219 -0.35 -6.13 1.89
C GLY A 219 -0.83 -6.70 0.57
N SER A 220 -1.99 -6.23 0.13
CA SER A 220 -2.62 -6.63 -1.12
C SER A 220 -3.36 -5.46 -1.75
N PRO A 221 -3.30 -5.23 -3.07
CA PRO A 221 -2.42 -5.89 -4.03
C PRO A 221 -0.94 -5.50 -3.83
N ALA A 222 -0.04 -6.26 -4.48
CA ALA A 222 1.39 -6.04 -4.33
C ALA A 222 1.86 -4.71 -4.94
N GLU A 223 1.18 -4.25 -5.99
CA GLU A 223 1.30 -2.91 -6.54
C GLU A 223 0.02 -2.15 -6.25
N HIS A 224 0.12 -1.07 -5.49
CA HIS A 224 -1.02 -0.27 -5.08
C HIS A 224 -0.70 1.22 -5.12
N GLU A 225 -1.74 2.02 -5.25
CA GLU A 225 -1.65 3.46 -5.32
C GLU A 225 -1.47 4.06 -3.92
N THR A 226 -0.59 5.05 -3.81
CA THR A 226 -0.39 5.85 -2.60
C THR A 226 -0.74 7.30 -2.92
N PHE A 227 -1.65 7.88 -2.15
CA PHE A 227 -2.14 9.24 -2.36
C PHE A 227 -1.64 10.13 -1.24
N ALA A 228 -0.93 11.20 -1.59
CA ALA A 228 -0.67 12.29 -0.67
C ALA A 228 -1.98 13.02 -0.36
N ASP A 229 -2.17 13.40 0.90
CA ASP A 229 -3.30 14.23 1.33
C ASP A 229 -2.78 15.47 2.08
N PRO A 230 -2.26 16.48 1.35
CA PRO A 230 -1.72 17.69 1.97
C PRO A 230 -2.79 18.56 2.65
N GLY A 231 -4.07 18.30 2.40
CA GLY A 231 -5.19 18.99 3.04
C GLY A 231 -5.56 18.38 4.40
N CYS A 232 -5.19 17.12 4.65
CA CYS A 232 -5.43 16.45 5.92
C CYS A 232 -4.35 16.82 6.95
N ALA A 233 -4.79 17.27 8.13
CA ALA A 233 -3.93 17.42 9.30
C ALA A 233 -4.08 16.20 10.22
N LEU A 234 -2.94 15.65 10.64
CA LEU A 234 -2.88 14.61 11.68
C LEU A 234 -2.17 15.16 12.93
N PRO A 235 -2.64 14.81 14.14
CA PRO A 235 -3.84 14.01 14.42
C PRO A 235 -5.15 14.73 14.02
N THR A 236 -6.21 13.99 13.74
CA THR A 236 -7.53 14.57 13.45
C THR A 236 -8.12 15.22 14.71
N LEU A 237 -9.03 16.19 14.52
CA LEU A 237 -9.62 16.96 15.63
C LEU A 237 -10.47 16.11 16.58
N SER A 238 -11.10 15.06 16.04
CA SER A 238 -11.92 14.11 16.78
C SER A 238 -11.39 12.70 16.55
N ALA A 239 -11.31 11.91 17.61
CA ALA A 239 -11.00 10.48 17.50
C ALA A 239 -12.30 9.67 17.35
N ASP A 240 -12.30 8.75 16.39
CA ASP A 240 -13.25 7.66 16.25
C ASP A 240 -12.47 6.36 15.99
N PRO A 241 -11.95 5.72 17.05
CA PRO A 241 -11.19 4.48 16.91
C PRO A 241 -12.01 3.32 16.32
N SER A 242 -13.34 3.46 16.27
CA SER A 242 -14.25 2.43 15.76
C SER A 242 -14.64 2.62 14.30
N ARG A 243 -14.16 3.68 13.65
CA ARG A 243 -14.49 4.01 12.26
C ARG A 243 -14.25 2.82 11.33
N ASP A 244 -15.25 2.57 10.48
CA ASP A 244 -15.17 1.59 9.40
C ASP A 244 -14.45 2.19 8.17
N PHE A 245 -13.56 1.41 7.61
CA PHE A 245 -12.73 1.69 6.46
C PHE A 245 -12.89 0.54 5.47
N ASP A 246 -13.94 0.62 4.65
CA ASP A 246 -14.31 -0.39 3.64
C ASP A 246 -14.45 -1.80 4.26
N GLY A 247 -15.18 -1.90 5.39
CA GLY A 247 -15.43 -3.15 6.11
C GLY A 247 -14.34 -3.58 7.09
N GLN A 248 -13.35 -2.71 7.35
CA GLN A 248 -12.25 -2.97 8.27
C GLN A 248 -12.11 -1.84 9.27
N ARG A 249 -11.45 -2.10 10.40
CA ARG A 249 -11.16 -1.08 11.41
C ARG A 249 -9.66 -1.00 11.65
N PHE A 250 -9.18 0.16 12.06
CA PHE A 250 -7.80 0.26 12.54
C PHE A 250 -7.61 -0.66 13.76
N LEU A 251 -6.43 -1.27 13.85
CA LEU A 251 -6.04 -2.07 15.00
C LEU A 251 -4.59 -1.78 15.35
N LEU A 252 -4.33 -1.54 16.63
CA LEU A 252 -2.99 -1.58 17.23
C LEU A 252 -2.96 -2.76 18.21
N HIS A 253 -2.16 -3.77 17.89
CA HIS A 253 -1.76 -4.82 18.82
C HIS A 253 -0.51 -4.37 19.57
N VAL A 254 -0.58 -4.40 20.90
CA VAL A 254 0.53 -4.07 21.80
C VAL A 254 1.07 -5.36 22.41
N ALA A 255 2.29 -5.73 22.07
CA ALA A 255 2.91 -6.99 22.48
C ALA A 255 3.03 -7.15 24.00
N ALA A 256 3.26 -6.04 24.71
CA ALA A 256 3.45 -6.03 26.15
C ALA A 256 2.16 -6.33 26.94
N ASP A 257 1.00 -6.04 26.34
CA ASP A 257 -0.32 -6.23 26.96
C ASP A 257 -0.97 -7.56 26.53
N ALA A 258 -0.31 -8.30 25.63
CA ALA A 258 -0.89 -9.47 24.99
C ALA A 258 -0.76 -10.74 25.84
N GLU A 259 -1.82 -11.54 25.79
CA GLU A 259 -1.85 -12.87 26.39
C GLU A 259 -1.29 -13.92 25.44
N TRP A 260 -0.82 -15.03 26.02
CA TRP A 260 -0.34 -16.19 25.28
C TRP A 260 -1.24 -17.37 25.62
N ASP A 261 -1.91 -17.90 24.61
CA ASP A 261 -2.75 -19.08 24.73
C ASP A 261 -1.95 -20.33 24.41
N ASP A 262 -2.14 -21.40 25.19
CA ASP A 262 -1.60 -22.71 24.86
C ASP A 262 -2.33 -23.26 23.63
N GLU A 263 -1.60 -23.64 22.57
CA GLU A 263 -2.17 -24.37 21.43
C GLU A 263 -2.23 -25.86 21.79
N PRO A 264 -3.41 -26.43 22.11
CA PRO A 264 -3.51 -27.73 22.73
C PRO A 264 -2.89 -28.84 21.87
N GLY A 265 -2.01 -29.64 22.48
CA GLY A 265 -1.41 -30.83 21.85
C GLY A 265 -0.23 -30.56 20.91
N ARG A 266 0.26 -29.32 20.83
CA ARG A 266 1.26 -28.90 19.82
C ARG A 266 2.57 -28.35 20.41
N GLY A 267 2.64 -28.14 21.72
CA GLY A 267 3.85 -27.61 22.38
C GLY A 267 4.18 -26.16 22.00
N PHE A 268 3.26 -25.48 21.31
CA PHE A 268 3.34 -24.06 20.98
C PHE A 268 2.40 -23.25 21.87
N GLN A 269 2.76 -22.00 22.10
CA GLN A 269 1.86 -20.97 22.57
C GLN A 269 1.64 -19.98 21.44
N ALA A 270 0.42 -19.47 21.32
CA ALA A 270 0.04 -18.50 20.31
C ALA A 270 -0.34 -17.17 20.97
N ARG A 271 0.07 -16.08 20.34
CA ARG A 271 -0.37 -14.72 20.62
C ARG A 271 -1.16 -14.23 19.43
N ASP A 272 -2.47 -14.05 19.60
CA ASP A 272 -3.34 -13.48 18.59
C ASP A 272 -3.06 -11.97 18.42
N LEU A 273 -2.88 -11.54 17.17
CA LEU A 273 -2.70 -10.13 16.83
C LEU A 273 -4.03 -9.42 16.57
N GLY A 274 -5.16 -10.12 16.59
CA GLY A 274 -6.52 -9.57 16.50
C GLY A 274 -7.01 -9.25 15.08
N MET A 275 -6.22 -9.60 14.06
CA MET A 275 -6.45 -9.20 12.67
C MET A 275 -7.75 -9.77 12.11
N ALA A 276 -8.14 -10.99 12.50
CA ALA A 276 -9.36 -11.62 12.01
C ALA A 276 -10.61 -10.81 12.40
N ALA A 277 -10.66 -10.26 13.63
CA ALA A 277 -11.79 -9.45 14.08
C ALA A 277 -11.80 -8.04 13.46
N ALA A 278 -10.62 -7.48 13.17
CA ALA A 278 -10.50 -6.14 12.58
C ALA A 278 -10.74 -6.13 11.06
N THR A 279 -10.55 -7.27 10.38
CA THR A 279 -10.66 -7.39 8.92
C THR A 279 -11.89 -8.16 8.43
N GLY A 280 -12.80 -8.57 9.32
CA GLY A 280 -13.92 -9.43 8.94
C GLY A 280 -13.47 -10.82 8.48
N ARG A 281 -12.40 -11.33 9.08
CA ARG A 281 -11.71 -12.60 8.79
C ARG A 281 -10.95 -12.66 7.46
N LEU A 282 -10.76 -11.53 6.79
CA LEU A 282 -9.94 -11.46 5.59
C LEU A 282 -8.46 -11.83 5.86
N VAL A 283 -7.91 -11.40 7.00
CA VAL A 283 -6.55 -11.75 7.43
C VAL A 283 -6.58 -12.20 8.88
N ASP A 284 -5.94 -13.33 9.17
CA ASP A 284 -5.57 -13.75 10.52
C ASP A 284 -4.05 -13.62 10.70
N ALA A 285 -3.59 -13.20 11.87
CA ALA A 285 -2.16 -13.09 12.16
C ALA A 285 -1.89 -13.43 13.62
N ARG A 286 -0.90 -14.29 13.84
CA ARG A 286 -0.50 -14.77 15.16
C ARG A 286 1.02 -14.85 15.26
N VAL A 287 1.54 -14.69 16.47
CA VAL A 287 2.92 -15.10 16.78
C VAL A 287 2.87 -16.42 17.52
N LEU A 288 3.58 -17.42 17.00
CA LEU A 288 3.73 -18.72 17.63
C LEU A 288 5.10 -18.78 18.32
N ARG A 289 5.14 -19.21 19.57
CA ARG A 289 6.39 -19.51 20.28
C ARG A 289 6.41 -20.96 20.76
N GLY A 290 7.55 -21.62 20.65
CA GLY A 290 7.69 -23.01 21.05
C GLY A 290 9.09 -23.34 21.53
N GLU A 291 9.17 -24.29 22.46
CA GLU A 291 10.43 -24.89 22.90
C GLU A 291 10.91 -25.96 21.91
N GLU A 292 12.13 -26.44 22.10
CA GLU A 292 12.72 -27.47 21.24
C GLU A 292 11.79 -28.70 21.10
N SER A 293 11.61 -29.18 19.88
CA SER A 293 10.69 -30.27 19.51
C SER A 293 9.19 -29.95 19.55
N ALA A 294 8.78 -28.72 19.90
CA ALA A 294 7.40 -28.29 19.70
C ALA A 294 7.00 -28.42 18.22
N ARG A 295 5.76 -28.81 17.95
CA ARG A 295 5.27 -29.10 16.60
C ARG A 295 3.87 -28.56 16.38
N VAL A 296 3.71 -27.73 15.36
CA VAL A 296 2.41 -27.27 14.87
C VAL A 296 2.16 -27.88 13.51
N ASP A 297 1.13 -28.70 13.38
CA ASP A 297 0.60 -29.11 12.08
C ASP A 297 -0.16 -27.96 11.45
N LEU A 298 0.06 -27.83 10.15
CA LEU A 298 -0.49 -26.83 9.27
C LEU A 298 -1.54 -27.53 8.42
N GLU A 299 -2.80 -27.48 8.87
CA GLU A 299 -3.92 -28.07 8.14
C GLU A 299 -4.01 -27.48 6.72
N PRO A 300 -4.52 -28.20 5.71
CA PRO A 300 -4.80 -27.57 4.43
C PRO A 300 -5.84 -26.47 4.62
N ALA A 301 -5.47 -25.21 4.38
CA ALA A 301 -6.43 -24.10 4.38
C ALA A 301 -7.02 -23.91 2.99
N ASP A 302 -8.27 -23.45 2.97
CA ASP A 302 -8.93 -22.89 1.79
C ASP A 302 -8.50 -21.43 1.51
N ALA A 303 -7.73 -20.84 2.42
CA ALA A 303 -7.11 -19.52 2.34
C ALA A 303 -6.26 -19.35 1.07
N GLU A 304 -6.12 -18.12 0.56
CA GLU A 304 -5.23 -17.80 -0.56
C GLU A 304 -3.79 -18.24 -0.28
N LEU A 305 -3.27 -17.90 0.91
CA LEU A 305 -1.96 -18.36 1.37
C LEU A 305 -1.79 -18.28 2.89
N ARG A 306 -0.77 -18.96 3.40
CA ARG A 306 -0.13 -18.66 4.68
C ARG A 306 1.28 -18.14 4.46
N PHE A 307 1.61 -17.06 5.14
CA PHE A 307 2.93 -16.46 5.16
C PHE A 307 3.56 -16.67 6.54
N GLY A 308 4.79 -17.17 6.57
CA GLY A 308 5.60 -17.35 7.78
C GLY A 308 6.84 -16.49 7.74
N PHE A 309 7.19 -15.86 8.86
CA PHE A 309 8.47 -15.16 9.05
C PHE A 309 9.09 -15.53 10.40
N VAL A 310 10.29 -16.10 10.38
CA VAL A 310 10.96 -16.54 11.61
C VAL A 310 11.55 -15.34 12.34
N LEU A 311 10.93 -14.96 13.46
CA LEU A 311 11.34 -13.83 14.28
C LEU A 311 12.60 -14.16 15.10
N GLN A 312 12.66 -15.38 15.62
CA GLN A 312 13.76 -15.88 16.43
C GLN A 312 13.88 -17.39 16.32
N GLY A 313 15.08 -17.93 16.57
CA GLY A 313 15.35 -19.35 16.62
C GLY A 313 15.35 -19.99 15.23
N GLY A 314 14.78 -21.19 15.15
CA GLY A 314 14.70 -21.96 13.91
C GLY A 314 13.63 -23.04 13.98
N LEU A 315 13.15 -23.44 12.80
CA LEU A 315 12.17 -24.51 12.64
C LEU A 315 12.43 -25.32 11.38
N MET A 316 11.99 -26.57 11.38
CA MET A 316 11.88 -27.42 10.20
C MET A 316 10.45 -27.34 9.68
N LEU A 317 10.29 -26.82 8.46
CA LEU A 317 9.01 -26.81 7.76
C LEU A 317 8.95 -28.03 6.84
N ALA A 318 7.90 -28.83 6.97
CA ALA A 318 7.61 -29.97 6.10
C ALA A 318 6.21 -29.79 5.51
N VAL A 319 6.10 -29.48 4.22
CA VAL A 319 4.82 -29.20 3.54
C VAL A 319 4.71 -29.90 2.20
N GLY A 320 3.49 -30.23 1.79
CA GLY A 320 3.20 -30.82 0.49
C GLY A 320 1.72 -30.78 0.16
N ARG A 321 1.38 -31.04 -1.10
CA ARG A 321 0.00 -31.32 -1.52
C ARG A 321 -0.34 -32.79 -1.30
N ALA A 322 -1.62 -33.08 -1.18
CA ALA A 322 -2.11 -34.44 -1.11
C ALA A 322 -1.67 -35.23 -2.36
N GLY A 323 -0.89 -36.30 -2.15
CA GLY A 323 -0.37 -37.16 -3.22
C GLY A 323 1.01 -36.78 -3.77
N ASP A 324 1.55 -35.61 -3.38
CA ASP A 324 2.88 -35.17 -3.78
C ASP A 324 3.93 -35.50 -2.69
N ALA A 325 5.22 -35.42 -3.07
CA ALA A 325 6.31 -35.53 -2.10
C ALA A 325 6.28 -34.32 -1.14
N VAL A 326 6.53 -34.57 0.15
CA VAL A 326 6.64 -33.51 1.15
C VAL A 326 8.01 -32.84 1.02
N GLU A 327 8.01 -31.54 0.76
CA GLU A 327 9.20 -30.70 0.80
C GLU A 327 9.55 -30.38 2.25
N THR A 328 10.79 -30.64 2.64
CA THR A 328 11.29 -30.33 3.98
C THR A 328 12.42 -29.32 3.90
N THR A 329 12.27 -28.21 4.62
CA THR A 329 13.23 -27.09 4.61
C THR A 329 13.44 -26.57 6.03
N ALA A 330 14.70 -26.48 6.46
CA ALA A 330 15.07 -25.75 7.67
C ALA A 330 14.90 -24.25 7.44
N LEU A 331 14.31 -23.51 8.37
CA LEU A 331 14.20 -22.05 8.37
C LEU A 331 14.86 -21.49 9.63
N SER A 332 15.61 -20.41 9.49
CA SER A 332 16.25 -19.69 10.60
C SER A 332 15.74 -18.25 10.69
N ARG A 333 16.11 -17.56 11.77
CA ARG A 333 15.76 -16.15 12.00
C ARG A 333 15.96 -15.28 10.74
N GLY A 334 14.91 -14.56 10.36
CA GLY A 334 14.88 -13.68 9.18
C GLY A 334 14.47 -14.38 7.88
N ASP A 335 14.40 -15.70 7.86
CA ASP A 335 13.82 -16.44 6.75
C ASP A 335 12.30 -16.27 6.72
N ALA A 336 11.74 -16.34 5.50
CA ALA A 336 10.31 -16.30 5.26
C ALA A 336 9.87 -17.47 4.38
N CYS A 337 8.60 -17.84 4.48
CA CYS A 337 7.98 -18.82 3.59
C CYS A 337 6.54 -18.46 3.23
N VAL A 338 6.09 -18.97 2.09
CA VAL A 338 4.69 -18.96 1.65
C VAL A 338 4.25 -20.39 1.48
N ILE A 339 3.18 -20.77 2.16
CA ILE A 339 2.49 -22.05 2.02
C ILE A 339 1.19 -21.77 1.29
N PRO A 340 1.07 -22.14 0.01
CA PRO A 340 -0.09 -21.78 -0.80
C PRO A 340 -1.30 -22.66 -0.48
N LYS A 341 -2.45 -22.24 -0.99
CA LYS A 341 -3.71 -23.00 -0.94
C LYS A 341 -3.52 -24.48 -1.30
N GLY A 342 -4.13 -25.35 -0.51
CA GLY A 342 -4.13 -26.81 -0.70
C GLY A 342 -2.85 -27.54 -0.24
N PHE A 343 -1.84 -26.83 0.25
CA PHE A 343 -0.71 -27.45 0.94
C PHE A 343 -1.05 -27.69 2.41
N ALA A 344 -0.58 -28.81 2.93
CA ALA A 344 -0.65 -29.17 4.35
C ALA A 344 0.74 -29.63 4.82
N GLY A 345 0.94 -29.69 6.13
CA GLY A 345 2.23 -30.08 6.66
C GLY A 345 2.39 -29.84 8.14
N ALA A 346 3.63 -29.57 8.56
CA ALA A 346 3.93 -29.14 9.92
C ALA A 346 5.20 -28.29 9.98
N ALA A 347 5.26 -27.43 10.99
CA ALA A 347 6.47 -26.78 11.44
C ALA A 347 6.89 -27.40 12.79
N THR A 348 8.15 -27.84 12.89
CA THR A 348 8.74 -28.39 14.11
C THR A 348 9.89 -27.51 14.57
N VAL A 349 9.88 -27.05 15.82
CA VAL A 349 10.95 -26.22 16.38
C VAL A 349 12.27 -26.99 16.38
N SER A 350 13.33 -26.36 15.87
CA SER A 350 14.68 -26.92 15.78
C SER A 350 15.72 -26.13 16.57
N GLY A 351 15.30 -25.11 17.33
CA GLY A 351 16.17 -24.32 18.21
C GLY A 351 15.41 -23.72 19.40
N PRO A 352 16.11 -23.29 20.46
CA PRO A 352 15.48 -22.75 21.65
C PRO A 352 14.82 -21.39 21.38
N ALA A 353 13.74 -21.09 22.12
CA ALA A 353 13.02 -19.81 22.06
C ALA A 353 12.66 -19.38 20.63
N THR A 354 12.14 -20.32 19.83
CA THR A 354 11.70 -20.06 18.46
C THR A 354 10.39 -19.28 18.46
N GLU A 355 10.36 -18.20 17.68
CA GLU A 355 9.16 -17.41 17.42
C GLU A 355 8.92 -17.27 15.92
N LEU A 356 7.67 -17.50 15.50
CA LEU A 356 7.22 -17.43 14.12
C LEU A 356 6.03 -16.47 14.02
N LEU A 357 6.15 -15.42 13.21
CA LEU A 357 5.00 -14.65 12.76
C LEU A 357 4.31 -15.45 11.66
N LEU A 358 3.06 -15.85 11.89
CA LEU A 358 2.24 -16.60 10.95
C LEU A 358 1.01 -15.77 10.56
N ILE A 359 0.85 -15.54 9.26
CA ILE A 359 -0.24 -14.74 8.69
C ILE A 359 -1.01 -15.60 7.70
N THR A 360 -2.33 -15.64 7.80
CA THR A 360 -3.22 -16.32 6.86
C THR A 360 -4.08 -15.28 6.15
N VAL A 361 -4.15 -15.35 4.82
CA VAL A 361 -4.93 -14.43 3.99
C VAL A 361 -6.00 -15.23 3.25
N ASP A 362 -7.27 -14.89 3.46
CA ASP A 362 -8.43 -15.59 2.89
C ASP A 362 -8.88 -15.08 1.51
#